data_AF-A0A2J0MZ37-F1
#
_entry.id   AF-A0A2J0MZ37-F1
#
_cell.length_a   1.000
_cell.length_b   1.000
_cell.length_c   1.000
_cell.angle_alpha   90.00
_cell.angle_beta   90.00
_cell.angle_gamma   90.00
#
_symmetry.space_group_name_H-M   'P 1'
#
loop_
_entity.id
_entity.type
_entity.pdbx_description
1 polymer ?
#
loop_
_entity_poly.entity_id
_entity_poly.type
_entity_poly.pdbx_seq_one_letter_code
_entity_poly.pdbx_strand_id
1 'polypeptide(L)'
;MGFLKKFWRKKEPPKVPEKAKTEKTPLEILCTESPAVYEALERTMLLDPRKLNLSLEQAIANAKEVEKSGDTKKAFSAWNRAGQLSIFEGDVRKVKMCFAKCVELDPTFKPKIIEPGITEKAVKVAQEYYRKHLSAEEKKEAPKLTK
;
A
#
# COMPACT_ATOMS: atom_id res chain seq x y z
N MET A 1 20.77 38.91 -49.75
CA MET A 1 20.30 37.54 -50.02
C MET A 1 21.17 36.59 -49.20
N GLY A 2 20.74 35.65 -48.35
CA GLY A 2 19.44 35.22 -47.88
C GLY A 2 19.64 34.20 -46.72
N PHE A 3 19.03 34.49 -45.57
CA PHE A 3 18.50 33.63 -44.52
C PHE A 3 18.95 32.14 -44.44
N LEU A 4 19.85 31.83 -43.49
CA LEU A 4 19.97 30.50 -42.88
C LEU A 4 18.88 30.30 -41.80
N LYS A 5 17.61 30.28 -42.24
CA LYS A 5 16.48 29.74 -41.45
C LYS A 5 16.44 28.24 -41.67
N LYS A 6 17.15 27.45 -40.85
CA LYS A 6 17.01 25.99 -40.90
C LYS A 6 17.22 25.32 -39.55
N PHE A 7 16.42 25.65 -38.54
CA PHE A 7 16.18 24.75 -37.40
C PHE A 7 14.86 25.04 -36.70
N TRP A 8 13.75 24.95 -37.44
CA TRP A 8 12.40 24.83 -36.87
C TRP A 8 11.72 23.60 -37.50
N ARG A 9 12.09 22.40 -37.01
CA ARG A 9 11.22 21.22 -37.14
C ARG A 9 10.28 21.25 -35.94
N LYS A 10 9.00 21.52 -36.20
CA LYS A 10 7.91 21.35 -35.24
C LYS A 10 7.99 19.93 -34.68
N LYS A 11 8.17 19.80 -33.36
CA LYS A 11 7.93 18.53 -32.66
C LYS A 11 6.43 18.26 -32.75
N GLU A 12 6.05 17.19 -33.43
CA GLU A 12 4.73 16.60 -33.26
C GLU A 12 4.56 16.23 -31.77
N PRO A 13 3.42 16.54 -31.13
CA PRO A 13 3.17 16.06 -29.78
C PRO A 13 3.21 14.53 -29.80
N PRO A 14 3.82 13.88 -28.80
CA PRO A 14 3.80 12.43 -28.72
C PRO A 14 2.35 11.96 -28.75
N LYS A 15 2.03 11.11 -29.72
CA LYS A 15 0.80 10.33 -29.73
C LYS A 15 0.79 9.55 -28.42
N VAL A 16 0.00 10.02 -27.45
CA VAL A 16 -0.42 9.23 -26.30
C VAL A 16 -0.98 7.93 -26.87
N PRO A 17 -0.34 6.77 -26.64
CA PRO A 17 -0.89 5.53 -27.12
C PRO A 17 -2.28 5.35 -26.50
N GLU A 18 -3.24 5.09 -27.38
CA GLU A 18 -4.60 4.69 -27.07
C GLU A 18 -4.63 3.76 -25.87
N LYS A 19 -5.49 4.12 -24.91
CA LYS A 19 -6.11 3.27 -23.89
C LYS A 19 -5.77 1.79 -24.07
N ALA A 20 -4.67 1.37 -23.49
CA ALA A 20 -4.51 -0.02 -23.10
C ALA A 20 -5.76 -0.35 -22.28
N LYS A 21 -6.51 -1.37 -22.68
CA LYS A 21 -7.54 -1.95 -21.82
C LYS A 21 -6.81 -2.42 -20.57
N THR A 22 -6.74 -1.57 -19.56
CA THR A 22 -6.11 -1.87 -18.28
C THR A 22 -6.97 -2.93 -17.64
N GLU A 23 -6.53 -4.18 -17.75
CA GLU A 23 -7.10 -5.27 -16.98
C GLU A 23 -7.00 -4.86 -15.51
N LYS A 24 -8.16 -4.68 -14.86
CA LYS A 24 -8.22 -4.28 -13.46
C LYS A 24 -7.53 -5.34 -12.62
N THR A 25 -6.61 -4.92 -11.76
CA THR A 25 -5.96 -5.79 -10.78
C THR A 25 -7.00 -6.36 -9.81
N PRO A 26 -6.71 -7.49 -9.14
CA PRO A 26 -7.62 -8.07 -8.16
C PRO A 26 -8.02 -7.10 -7.03
N LEU A 27 -7.11 -6.23 -6.60
CA LEU A 27 -7.39 -5.20 -5.60
C LEU A 27 -8.33 -4.11 -6.15
N GLU A 28 -8.13 -3.65 -7.39
CA GLU A 28 -9.04 -2.70 -8.05
C GLU A 28 -10.44 -3.28 -8.22
N ILE A 29 -10.56 -4.57 -8.55
CA ILE A 29 -11.85 -5.25 -8.65
C ILE A 29 -12.58 -5.21 -7.30
N LEU A 30 -11.89 -5.56 -6.21
CA LEU A 30 -12.47 -5.52 -4.86
C LEU A 30 -12.91 -4.13 -4.41
N CYS A 31 -12.25 -3.09 -4.93
CA CYS A 31 -12.53 -1.69 -4.56
C CYS A 31 -13.38 -0.94 -5.59
N THR A 32 -14.00 -1.61 -6.57
CA THR A 32 -14.73 -0.93 -7.67
C THR A 32 -15.81 0.04 -7.17
N GLU A 33 -16.51 -0.33 -6.08
CA GLU A 33 -17.57 0.47 -5.45
C GLU A 33 -17.04 1.50 -4.45
N SER A 34 -15.73 1.55 -4.21
CA SER A 34 -15.12 2.42 -3.20
C SER A 34 -13.72 2.89 -3.60
N PRO A 35 -13.63 3.88 -4.51
CA PRO A 35 -12.35 4.44 -4.95
C PRO A 35 -11.47 4.96 -3.80
N ALA A 36 -12.09 5.53 -2.76
CA ALA A 36 -11.36 6.00 -1.58
C ALA A 36 -10.71 4.85 -0.78
N VAL A 37 -11.32 3.67 -0.78
CA VAL A 37 -10.75 2.46 -0.16
C VAL A 37 -9.59 1.93 -1.00
N TYR A 38 -9.71 1.96 -2.33
CA TYR A 38 -8.60 1.62 -3.21
C TYR A 38 -7.38 2.50 -2.94
N GLU A 39 -7.56 3.82 -2.95
CA GLU A 39 -6.45 4.76 -2.72
C GLU A 39 -5.83 4.62 -1.32
N ALA A 40 -6.66 4.33 -0.31
CA ALA A 40 -6.17 4.03 1.02
C ALA A 40 -5.26 2.80 1.03
N LEU A 41 -5.72 1.69 0.43
CA LEU A 41 -4.98 0.43 0.41
C LEU A 41 -3.75 0.48 -0.49
N GLU A 42 -3.83 1.10 -1.66
CA GLU A 42 -2.71 1.23 -2.61
C GLU A 42 -1.47 1.84 -1.93
N ARG A 43 -1.67 2.79 -1.01
CA ARG A 43 -0.58 3.52 -0.34
C ARG A 43 -0.12 2.90 0.98
N THR A 44 -0.90 1.99 1.56
CA THR A 44 -0.69 1.53 2.95
C THR A 44 -0.62 0.02 3.10
N MET A 45 -1.18 -0.74 2.16
CA MET A 45 -1.23 -2.19 2.19
C MET A 45 0.08 -2.80 1.69
N LEU A 46 0.45 -3.95 2.25
CA LEU A 46 1.51 -4.80 1.73
C LEU A 46 0.87 -5.93 0.94
N LEU A 47 1.35 -6.18 -0.29
CA LEU A 47 0.78 -7.25 -1.11
C LEU A 47 1.07 -8.64 -0.53
N ASP A 48 2.26 -8.84 0.04
CA ASP A 48 2.61 -10.05 0.78
C ASP A 48 3.35 -9.71 2.09
N PRO A 49 2.60 -9.55 3.19
CA PRO A 49 3.15 -9.26 4.51
C PRO A 49 4.00 -10.40 5.10
N ARG A 50 3.85 -11.65 4.63
CA ARG A 50 4.56 -12.82 5.16
C ARG A 50 6.07 -12.76 4.88
N LYS A 51 6.45 -12.14 3.78
CA LYS A 51 7.86 -11.93 3.37
C LYS A 51 8.66 -11.10 4.37
N LEU A 52 7.98 -10.43 5.31
CA LEU A 52 8.63 -9.58 6.29
C LEU A 52 9.19 -10.36 7.47
N ASN A 53 8.75 -11.60 7.70
CA ASN A 53 9.14 -12.43 8.85
C ASN A 53 9.11 -11.63 10.18
N LEU A 54 8.10 -10.78 10.34
CA LEU A 54 7.97 -9.84 11.44
C LEU A 54 6.52 -9.84 11.93
N SER A 55 6.32 -10.15 13.20
CA SER A 55 5.00 -10.04 13.84
C SER A 55 4.60 -8.58 14.06
N LEU A 56 3.29 -8.34 14.19
CA LEU A 56 2.76 -7.02 14.51
C LEU A 56 3.30 -6.51 15.86
N GLU A 57 3.41 -7.39 16.85
CA GLU A 57 3.92 -7.06 18.19
C GLU A 57 5.38 -6.61 18.12
N GLN A 58 6.23 -7.33 17.38
CA GLN A 58 7.62 -6.95 17.17
C GLN A 58 7.73 -5.63 16.40
N ALA A 59 6.89 -5.41 15.39
CA ALA A 59 6.87 -4.17 14.63
C ALA A 59 6.53 -2.96 15.50
N ILE A 60 5.51 -3.07 16.38
CA ILE A 60 5.13 -2.03 17.33
C ILE A 60 6.22 -1.79 18.37
N ALA A 61 6.84 -2.86 18.89
CA ALA A 61 7.93 -2.74 19.87
C ALA A 61 9.12 -1.98 19.27
N ASN A 62 9.54 -2.36 18.06
CA ASN A 62 10.59 -1.68 17.31
C ASN A 62 10.23 -0.20 17.05
N ALA A 63 9.00 0.09 16.62
CA ALA A 63 8.58 1.47 16.37
C ALA A 63 8.69 2.35 17.61
N LYS A 64 8.29 1.83 18.78
CA LYS A 64 8.44 2.52 20.08
C LYS A 64 9.89 2.73 20.47
N GLU A 65 10.76 1.75 20.22
CA GLU A 65 12.20 1.87 20.52
C GLU A 65 12.85 2.95 19.67
N VAL A 66 12.56 2.93 18.36
CA VAL A 66 13.08 3.93 17.43
C VAL A 66 12.53 5.33 17.73
N GLU A 67 11.25 5.46 18.10
CA GLU A 67 10.67 6.75 18.52
C GLU A 67 11.42 7.34 19.73
N LYS A 68 11.82 6.51 20.71
CA LYS A 68 12.62 6.94 21.86
C LYS A 68 14.03 7.41 21.49
N SER A 69 14.58 6.92 20.38
CA SER A 69 15.92 7.34 19.91
C SER A 69 15.94 8.75 19.31
N GLY A 70 14.76 9.34 19.04
CA GLY A 70 14.62 10.68 18.47
C GLY A 70 14.79 10.76 16.94
N ASP A 71 15.09 9.65 16.26
CA ASP A 71 15.16 9.60 14.80
C ASP A 71 13.74 9.53 14.20
N THR A 72 13.18 10.71 13.90
CA THR A 72 11.79 10.85 13.41
C THR A 72 11.54 10.12 12.09
N LYS A 73 12.50 10.09 11.16
CA LYS A 73 12.36 9.42 9.86
C LYS A 73 12.34 7.90 10.01
N LYS A 74 13.20 7.35 10.87
CA LYS A 74 13.17 5.92 11.16
C LYS A 74 11.92 5.56 11.96
N ALA A 75 11.52 6.39 12.92
CA ALA A 75 10.30 6.17 13.70
C ALA A 75 9.06 6.15 12.80
N PHE A 76 8.96 7.09 11.85
CA PHE A 76 7.90 7.10 10.86
C PHE A 76 7.89 5.81 10.04
N SER A 77 9.06 5.38 9.55
CA SER A 77 9.17 4.15 8.75
C SER A 77 8.75 2.91 9.55
N ALA A 78 9.13 2.83 10.83
CA ALA A 78 8.78 1.74 11.73
C ALA A 78 7.28 1.73 12.09
N TRP A 79 6.70 2.89 12.40
CA TRP A 79 5.26 3.02 12.64
C TRP A 79 4.43 2.72 11.40
N ASN A 80 4.88 3.17 10.22
CA ASN A 80 4.24 2.86 8.96
C ASN A 80 4.20 1.34 8.76
N ARG A 81 5.35 0.67 8.91
CA ARG A 81 5.47 -0.80 8.85
C ARG A 81 4.49 -1.52 9.77
N ALA A 82 4.39 -1.08 11.03
CA ALA A 82 3.45 -1.63 12.01
C ALA A 82 1.99 -1.38 11.58
N GLY A 83 1.68 -0.23 10.99
CA GLY A 83 0.39 0.06 10.39
C GLY A 83 0.02 -0.90 9.26
N GLN A 84 0.95 -1.18 8.35
CA GLN A 84 0.72 -2.13 7.25
C GLN A 84 0.46 -3.56 7.76
N LEU A 85 1.22 -4.00 8.78
CA LEU A 85 0.99 -5.29 9.44
C LEU A 85 -0.34 -5.32 10.20
N SER A 86 -0.78 -4.20 10.77
CA SER A 86 -2.09 -4.11 11.41
C SER A 86 -3.24 -4.33 10.43
N ILE A 87 -3.08 -3.89 9.17
CA ILE A 87 -4.05 -4.18 8.08
C ILE A 87 -4.09 -5.69 7.81
N PHE A 88 -2.92 -6.34 7.78
CA PHE A 88 -2.79 -7.78 7.57
C PHE A 88 -3.39 -8.63 8.71
N GLU A 89 -3.23 -8.21 9.96
CA GLU A 89 -3.86 -8.89 11.11
C GLU A 89 -5.36 -8.58 11.24
N GLY A 90 -5.88 -7.61 10.49
CA GLY A 90 -7.28 -7.20 10.58
C GLY A 90 -7.59 -6.32 11.79
N ASP A 91 -6.58 -5.80 12.49
CA ASP A 91 -6.74 -5.04 13.73
C ASP A 91 -6.97 -3.55 13.45
N VAL A 92 -8.24 -3.17 13.26
CA VAL A 92 -8.65 -1.79 12.98
C VAL A 92 -8.15 -0.80 14.04
N ARG A 93 -8.08 -1.21 15.32
CA ARG A 93 -7.63 -0.32 16.40
C ARG A 93 -6.15 -0.01 16.24
N LYS A 94 -5.33 -1.03 15.97
CA LYS A 94 -3.89 -0.85 15.74
C LYS A 94 -3.60 -0.13 14.43
N VAL A 95 -4.41 -0.31 13.38
CA VAL A 95 -4.31 0.50 12.14
C VAL A 95 -4.44 1.99 12.46
N LYS A 96 -5.51 2.39 13.17
CA LYS A 96 -5.71 3.81 13.54
C LYS A 96 -4.56 4.33 14.39
N MET A 97 -4.13 3.56 15.40
CA MET A 97 -3.02 3.93 16.28
C MET A 97 -1.71 4.14 15.52
N CYS A 98 -1.30 3.17 14.70
CA CYS A 98 0.00 3.21 14.01
C CYS A 98 0.04 4.33 12.96
N PHE A 99 -1.01 4.50 12.18
CA PHE A 99 -1.05 5.57 11.17
C PHE A 99 -1.26 6.95 11.81
N ALA A 100 -1.95 7.07 12.95
CA ALA A 100 -1.98 8.31 13.72
C ALA A 100 -0.56 8.71 14.19
N LYS A 101 0.24 7.75 14.67
CA LYS A 101 1.64 7.97 15.00
C LYS A 101 2.47 8.47 13.81
N CYS A 102 2.22 7.94 12.61
CA CYS A 102 2.86 8.46 11.40
C CYS A 102 2.50 9.93 11.13
N VAL A 103 1.24 10.32 11.33
CA VAL A 103 0.79 11.72 11.18
C VAL A 103 1.39 12.64 12.24
N GLU A 104 1.55 12.16 13.48
CA GLU A 104 2.23 12.91 14.55
C GLU A 104 3.70 13.21 14.19
N LEU A 105 4.39 12.24 13.59
CA LEU A 105 5.79 12.37 13.19
C LEU A 105 5.98 13.16 11.88
N ASP A 106 5.01 13.07 10.97
CA ASP A 106 4.98 13.82 9.71
C ASP A 106 3.55 14.31 9.40
N PRO A 107 3.22 15.57 9.76
CA PRO A 107 1.90 16.15 9.48
C PRO A 107 1.56 16.29 7.99
N THR A 108 2.55 16.14 7.09
CA THR A 108 2.32 16.15 5.64
C THR A 108 1.79 14.80 5.14
N PHE A 109 2.05 13.73 5.88
CA PHE A 109 1.49 12.42 5.62
C PHE A 109 0.01 12.41 6.01
N LYS A 110 -0.87 12.26 5.01
CA LYS A 110 -2.33 12.24 5.19
C LYS A 110 -2.90 10.92 4.64
N PRO A 111 -2.77 9.82 5.40
CA PRO A 111 -3.21 8.53 4.92
C PRO A 111 -4.74 8.44 4.95
N LYS A 112 -5.36 8.14 3.80
CA LYS A 112 -6.82 7.98 3.71
C LYS A 112 -7.36 6.85 4.59
N ILE A 113 -6.52 5.87 4.93
CA ILE A 113 -6.96 4.69 5.68
C ILE A 113 -7.49 5.02 7.09
N ILE A 114 -7.09 6.13 7.70
CA ILE A 114 -7.60 6.54 9.03
C ILE A 114 -8.76 7.53 8.94
N GLU A 115 -9.22 7.87 7.73
CA GLU A 115 -10.41 8.72 7.57
C GLU A 115 -11.67 8.00 8.07
N PRO A 116 -12.65 8.75 8.62
CA PRO A 116 -13.88 8.17 9.15
C PRO A 116 -14.61 7.29 8.12
N GLY A 117 -14.90 6.04 8.50
CA GLY A 117 -15.63 5.09 7.66
C GLY A 117 -14.81 4.43 6.55
N ILE A 118 -13.52 4.77 6.38
CA ILE A 118 -12.62 4.10 5.46
C ILE A 118 -11.88 2.95 6.14
N THR A 119 -11.42 3.11 7.38
CA THR A 119 -10.54 2.13 8.03
C THR A 119 -11.13 0.72 8.06
N GLU A 120 -12.36 0.58 8.52
CA GLU A 120 -13.05 -0.70 8.65
C GLU A 120 -13.26 -1.36 7.27
N LYS A 121 -13.63 -0.55 6.26
CA LYS A 121 -13.83 -1.03 4.89
C LYS A 121 -12.51 -1.46 4.26
N ALA A 122 -11.46 -0.65 4.40
CA ALA A 122 -10.13 -0.94 3.88
C ALA A 122 -9.57 -2.22 4.50
N VAL A 123 -9.64 -2.36 5.82
CA VAL A 123 -9.20 -3.57 6.51
C VAL A 123 -9.99 -4.79 6.04
N LYS A 124 -11.33 -4.68 5.90
CA LYS A 124 -12.16 -5.79 5.39
C LYS A 124 -11.78 -6.19 3.96
N VAL A 125 -11.56 -5.23 3.07
CA VAL A 125 -11.15 -5.50 1.68
C VAL A 125 -9.76 -6.12 1.63
N ALA A 126 -8.82 -5.63 2.44
CA ALA A 126 -7.49 -6.21 2.54
C ALA A 126 -7.53 -7.67 3.02
N GLN A 127 -8.33 -7.97 4.05
CA GLN A 127 -8.56 -9.34 4.52
C GLN A 127 -9.12 -10.26 3.41
N GLU A 128 -10.08 -9.75 2.63
CA GLU A 128 -10.61 -10.50 1.50
C GLU A 128 -9.55 -10.76 0.41
N TYR A 129 -8.72 -9.76 0.12
CA TYR A 129 -7.59 -9.92 -0.79
C TYR A 129 -6.61 -10.99 -0.28
N TYR A 130 -6.19 -10.91 0.98
CA TYR A 130 -5.25 -11.87 1.56
C TYR A 130 -5.79 -13.29 1.54
N ARG A 131 -7.06 -13.49 1.89
CA ARG A 131 -7.72 -14.81 1.79
C ARG A 131 -7.77 -15.35 0.37
N LYS A 132 -7.93 -14.48 -0.64
CA LYS A 132 -7.97 -14.91 -2.06
C LYS A 132 -6.58 -15.23 -2.60
N HIS A 133 -5.56 -14.47 -2.20
CA HIS A 133 -4.23 -14.53 -2.82
C HIS A 133 -3.22 -15.34 -2.00
N LEU A 134 -3.19 -15.19 -0.68
CA LEU A 134 -2.23 -15.91 0.16
C LEU A 134 -2.66 -17.36 0.41
N SER A 135 -3.97 -17.63 0.54
CA SER A 135 -4.49 -19.01 0.63
C SER A 135 -4.47 -19.77 -0.70
N ALA A 136 -4.35 -19.05 -1.84
CA ALA A 136 -4.18 -19.67 -3.15
C ALA A 136 -2.72 -20.09 -3.41
N GLU A 137 -1.74 -19.40 -2.82
CA GLU A 137 -0.33 -19.79 -2.89
C GLU A 137 -0.03 -21.03 -2.05
N GLU A 138 -0.66 -21.19 -0.87
CA GLU A 138 -0.57 -22.42 -0.07
C GLU A 138 -1.02 -23.67 -0.85
N LYS A 139 -1.99 -23.54 -1.75
CA LYS A 139 -2.45 -24.65 -2.61
C LYS A 139 -1.54 -24.94 -3.79
N LYS A 140 -0.70 -23.99 -4.22
CA LYS A 140 0.28 -24.21 -5.29
C LYS A 140 1.58 -24.82 -4.78
N GLU A 141 1.93 -24.55 -3.53
CA GLU A 141 3.15 -25.07 -2.90
C GLU A 141 2.96 -26.42 -2.17
N ALA A 142 1.73 -26.91 -1.99
CA ALA A 142 1.51 -28.25 -1.46
C ALA A 142 2.12 -29.31 -2.39
N PRO A 143 3.19 -30.04 -1.99
CA PRO A 143 3.75 -31.07 -2.82
C PRO A 143 2.71 -32.16 -3.02
N LYS A 144 2.47 -32.52 -4.29
CA LYS A 144 1.75 -33.74 -4.64
C LYS A 144 2.51 -34.90 -4.00
N LEU A 145 2.07 -35.37 -2.83
CA LEU A 145 2.46 -36.69 -2.33
C LEU A 145 1.92 -37.69 -3.36
N THR A 146 2.77 -38.06 -4.31
CA THR A 146 2.57 -39.21 -5.19
C THR A 146 2.57 -40.45 -4.30
N LYS A 147 1.46 -41.17 -4.37
CA LYS A 147 1.23 -42.47 -3.74
C LYS A 147 2.22 -43.52 -4.22
#